data_AF-A0A0B7FP80-F1
#
_entry.id   AF-A0A0B7FP80-F1
#
_cell.length_a   1.000
_cell.length_b   1.000
_cell.length_c   1.000
_cell.angle_alpha   90.00
_cell.angle_beta   90.00
_cell.angle_gamma   90.00
#
_symmetry.space_group_name_H-M   'P 1'
#
loop_
_entity.id
_entity.type
_entity.pdbx_description
1 polymer ?
#
loop_
_entity_poly.entity_id
_entity_poly.type
_entity_poly.pdbx_seq_one_letter_code
_entity_poly.pdbx_strand_id
1 'polypeptide(L)'
;MGAQSSYSDKTMAVGPWMVKPSATDSTARAVATLIDATTHHTSAPCAEPPTTAHKSAPCNLRKVVTPLLSEAWEAELQSLDLLKEFGDVPVGLRTGFRLGTSSPITTTYIPDNHLSALSHPNIILNHINTELNAGRYSGPFSKSTLINLIGPF
;
A
#
# COMPACT_ATOMS: atom_id res chain seq x y z
N MET A 1 -51.70 -25.08 -50.64
CA MET A 1 -51.34 -24.00 -51.59
C MET A 1 -50.39 -23.09 -50.86
N GLY A 2 -49.09 -23.35 -50.98
CA GLY A 2 -48.03 -22.60 -50.33
C GLY A 2 -47.35 -21.69 -51.35
N ALA A 3 -46.97 -20.49 -50.93
CA ALA A 3 -46.06 -19.63 -51.68
C ALA A 3 -45.09 -18.99 -50.70
N GLN A 4 -43.82 -19.32 -50.86
CA GLN A 4 -42.67 -18.70 -50.22
C GLN A 4 -42.50 -17.28 -50.76
N SER A 5 -42.08 -16.34 -49.91
CA SER A 5 -41.46 -15.10 -50.38
C SER A 5 -40.19 -14.88 -49.56
N SER A 6 -39.09 -14.90 -50.28
CA SER A 6 -37.73 -14.61 -49.87
C SER A 6 -37.48 -13.12 -50.09
N TYR A 7 -36.99 -12.41 -49.06
CA TYR A 7 -36.16 -11.24 -49.28
C TYR A 7 -34.97 -11.28 -48.32
N SER A 8 -33.79 -11.38 -48.93
CA SER A 8 -32.47 -11.34 -48.32
C SER A 8 -32.14 -9.92 -47.90
N ASP A 9 -31.62 -9.75 -46.68
CA ASP A 9 -30.98 -8.50 -46.27
C ASP A 9 -29.45 -8.69 -46.23
N LYS A 10 -28.76 -7.84 -47.00
CA LYS A 10 -27.33 -7.87 -47.26
C LYS A 10 -26.64 -7.01 -46.20
N THR A 11 -26.06 -7.64 -45.18
CA THR A 11 -25.11 -6.98 -44.28
C THR A 11 -23.71 -7.02 -44.90
N MET A 12 -23.15 -5.85 -45.22
CA MET A 12 -21.76 -5.70 -45.62
C MET A 12 -20.86 -5.84 -44.39
N ALA A 13 -20.13 -6.95 -44.30
CA ALA A 13 -18.99 -7.10 -43.39
C ALA A 13 -17.70 -7.02 -44.23
N VAL A 14 -17.06 -5.85 -44.22
CA VAL A 14 -15.71 -5.64 -44.75
C VAL A 14 -14.73 -6.19 -43.73
N GLY A 15 -14.28 -7.43 -43.93
CA GLY A 15 -13.15 -8.00 -43.20
C GLY A 15 -11.83 -7.47 -43.79
N PRO A 16 -10.85 -7.08 -42.97
CA PRO A 16 -9.54 -6.69 -43.49
C PRO A 16 -8.76 -7.91 -43.98
N TRP A 17 -8.45 -7.89 -45.27
CA TRP A 17 -7.56 -8.82 -45.95
C TRP A 17 -6.16 -8.80 -45.33
N MET A 18 -5.69 -9.97 -44.92
CA MET A 18 -4.36 -10.21 -44.39
C MET A 18 -3.37 -10.37 -45.56
N VAL A 19 -2.63 -9.30 -45.88
CA VAL A 19 -1.53 -9.35 -46.86
C VAL A 19 -0.24 -9.75 -46.16
N LYS A 20 0.42 -10.80 -46.66
CA LYS A 20 1.74 -11.25 -46.17
C LYS A 20 2.83 -10.27 -46.61
N PRO A 21 3.64 -9.70 -45.72
CA PRO A 21 4.83 -8.97 -46.15
C PRO A 21 5.94 -9.96 -46.52
N SER A 22 6.39 -9.88 -47.76
CA SER A 22 7.66 -10.43 -48.24
C SER A 22 8.71 -9.33 -48.10
N ALA A 23 9.79 -9.59 -47.37
CA ALA A 23 10.94 -8.69 -47.29
C ALA A 23 12.20 -9.46 -47.67
N THR A 24 12.91 -8.92 -48.66
CA THR A 24 14.20 -9.40 -49.15
C THR A 24 15.29 -8.95 -48.18
N ASP A 25 16.01 -9.90 -47.57
CA ASP A 25 17.20 -9.59 -46.79
C ASP A 25 18.36 -9.19 -47.70
N SER A 26 18.71 -7.90 -47.69
CA SER A 26 20.03 -7.46 -48.13
C SER A 26 20.40 -6.18 -47.38
N THR A 27 21.25 -6.31 -46.37
CA THR A 27 22.01 -5.20 -45.81
C THR A 27 23.46 -5.65 -45.73
N ALA A 28 24.30 -5.00 -46.53
CA ALA A 28 25.75 -5.21 -46.54
C ALA A 28 26.35 -4.88 -45.17
N ARG A 29 27.37 -5.65 -44.77
CA ARG A 29 28.09 -5.45 -43.50
C ARG A 29 28.93 -4.18 -43.57
N ALA A 30 28.46 -3.08 -42.95
CA ALA A 30 29.32 -1.96 -42.63
C ALA A 30 30.29 -2.39 -41.51
N VAL A 31 31.59 -2.33 -41.78
CA VAL A 31 32.62 -2.60 -40.78
C VAL A 31 32.64 -1.42 -39.81
N ALA A 32 32.18 -1.65 -38.57
CA ALA A 32 32.28 -0.66 -37.51
C ALA A 32 33.74 -0.55 -37.04
N THR A 33 34.31 0.66 -37.11
CA THR A 33 35.60 0.98 -36.52
C THR A 33 35.48 0.93 -35.01
N LEU A 34 36.24 0.05 -34.36
CA LEU A 34 36.24 -0.11 -32.91
C LEU A 34 37.04 1.06 -32.31
N ILE A 35 36.35 2.09 -31.84
CA ILE A 35 36.95 3.13 -31.01
C ILE A 35 36.99 2.56 -29.59
N ASP A 36 38.19 2.26 -29.10
CA ASP A 36 38.42 1.83 -27.72
C ASP A 36 38.13 3.02 -26.79
N ALA A 37 36.92 3.05 -26.23
CA ALA A 37 36.54 4.05 -25.25
C ALA A 37 37.08 3.62 -23.88
N THR A 38 38.23 4.18 -23.48
CA THR A 38 38.79 3.97 -22.14
C THR A 38 37.85 4.57 -21.10
N THR A 39 37.05 3.72 -20.45
CA THR A 39 36.17 4.13 -19.35
C THR A 39 36.98 4.23 -18.07
N HIS A 40 37.16 5.45 -17.56
CA HIS A 40 37.73 5.66 -16.23
C HIS A 40 36.74 5.14 -15.18
N HIS A 41 37.11 4.06 -14.48
CA HIS A 41 36.36 3.54 -13.34
C HIS A 41 36.31 4.60 -12.24
N THR A 42 35.17 5.28 -12.10
CA THR A 42 34.90 6.14 -10.95
C THR A 42 34.34 5.25 -9.85
N SER A 43 35.21 4.79 -8.94
CA SER A 43 34.77 4.05 -7.76
C SER A 43 34.16 5.03 -6.76
N ALA A 44 32.85 4.92 -6.50
CA ALA A 44 32.20 5.65 -5.42
C ALA A 44 32.41 4.88 -4.10
N PRO A 45 32.82 5.54 -2.99
CA PRO A 45 32.86 4.90 -1.68
C PRO A 45 31.44 4.49 -1.27
N CYS A 46 31.23 3.21 -0.98
CA CYS A 46 29.99 2.72 -0.38
C CYS A 46 30.08 2.95 1.14
N ALA A 47 29.17 3.75 1.69
CA ALA A 47 28.99 3.83 3.13
C ALA A 47 28.30 2.55 3.61
N GLU A 48 28.84 1.90 4.63
CA GLU A 48 28.18 0.76 5.27
C GLU A 48 26.81 1.22 5.79
N PRO A 49 25.70 0.56 5.40
CA PRO A 49 24.39 0.93 5.91
C PRO A 49 24.40 0.78 7.44
N PRO A 50 23.97 1.81 8.20
CA PRO A 50 23.79 1.63 9.63
C PRO A 50 22.89 0.42 9.85
N THR A 51 23.26 -0.46 10.77
CA THR A 51 22.38 -1.57 11.16
C THR A 51 21.11 -0.98 11.75
N THR A 52 20.01 -1.05 10.99
CA THR A 52 18.67 -0.66 11.44
C THR A 52 18.14 -1.74 12.38
N ALA A 53 18.61 -1.75 13.63
CA ALA A 53 18.08 -2.66 14.63
C ALA A 53 16.64 -2.25 14.97
N HIS A 54 15.70 -3.19 14.88
CA HIS A 54 14.33 -2.97 15.32
C HIS A 54 14.32 -2.75 16.83
N LYS A 55 13.78 -1.61 17.28
CA LYS A 55 13.49 -1.39 18.70
C LYS A 55 12.24 -2.17 19.08
N SER A 56 12.26 -2.82 20.25
CA SER A 56 11.07 -3.44 20.82
C SER A 56 9.97 -2.39 20.98
N ALA A 57 8.76 -2.73 20.53
CA ALA A 57 7.62 -1.84 20.68
C ALA A 57 7.19 -1.82 22.16
N PRO A 58 6.95 -0.65 22.77
CA PRO A 58 6.34 -0.58 24.09
C PRO A 58 4.96 -1.27 24.06
N CYS A 59 4.73 -2.22 24.97
CA CYS A 59 3.47 -2.96 25.09
C CYS A 59 2.36 -2.15 25.78
N ASN A 60 2.18 -0.88 25.41
CA ASN A 60 1.04 -0.10 25.84
C ASN A 60 0.28 0.38 24.60
N LEU A 61 -0.73 -0.41 24.22
CA LEU A 61 -1.60 -0.16 23.07
C LEU A 61 -2.38 1.17 23.14
N ARG A 62 -2.50 1.77 24.33
CA ARG A 62 -3.11 3.10 24.52
C ARG A 62 -2.10 4.23 24.56
N LYS A 63 -0.81 3.92 24.68
CA LYS A 63 0.22 4.95 24.69
C LYS A 63 0.41 5.41 23.26
N VAL A 64 -0.35 6.44 22.88
CA VAL A 64 -0.05 7.22 21.69
C VAL A 64 1.27 7.94 21.98
N VAL A 65 2.39 7.31 21.62
CA VAL A 65 3.70 7.96 21.62
C VAL A 65 3.80 8.78 20.34
N THR A 66 2.92 9.77 20.23
CA THR A 66 3.09 10.81 19.23
C THR A 66 4.19 11.75 19.73
N PRO A 67 5.26 12.02 18.95
CA PRO A 67 6.21 13.07 19.30
C PRO A 67 5.56 14.47 19.21
N LEU A 68 4.36 14.58 18.62
CA LEU A 68 3.62 15.82 18.51
C LEU A 68 2.94 16.13 19.85
N LEU A 69 3.45 17.14 20.54
CA LEU A 69 2.94 17.66 21.80
C LEU A 69 1.80 18.63 21.52
N SER A 70 0.57 18.29 21.91
CA SER A 70 -0.61 19.14 21.69
C SER A 70 -0.44 20.53 22.28
N GLU A 71 0.16 20.62 23.46
CA GLU A 71 0.38 21.87 24.18
C GLU A 71 1.41 22.77 23.48
N ALA A 72 2.44 22.16 22.88
CA ALA A 72 3.44 22.91 22.11
C ALA A 72 2.84 23.48 20.82
N TRP A 73 2.00 22.70 20.13
CA TRP A 73 1.27 23.17 18.96
C TRP A 73 0.30 24.30 19.31
N GLU A 74 -0.45 24.17 20.41
CA GLU A 74 -1.39 25.21 20.86
C GLU A 74 -0.66 26.53 21.19
N ALA A 75 0.47 26.46 21.90
CA ALA A 75 1.28 27.63 22.23
C ALA A 75 1.87 28.32 20.99
N GLU A 76 2.42 27.54 20.05
CA GLU A 76 3.01 28.08 18.82
C GLU A 76 1.95 28.76 17.95
N LEU A 77 0.80 28.10 17.73
CA LEU A 77 -0.32 28.66 16.96
C LEU A 77 -0.89 29.93 17.61
N GLN A 78 -0.92 30.00 18.94
CA GLN A 78 -1.31 31.22 19.64
C GLN A 78 -0.30 32.34 19.45
N SER A 79 1.00 32.04 19.48
CA SER A 79 2.07 33.05 19.30
C SER A 79 2.08 33.67 17.90
N LEU A 80 1.63 32.91 16.91
CA LEU A 80 1.56 33.33 15.50
C LEU A 80 0.19 33.91 15.12
N ASP A 81 -0.75 34.03 16.05
CA ASP A 81 -2.15 34.44 15.80
C ASP A 81 -2.89 33.53 14.79
N LEU A 82 -2.50 32.26 14.72
CA LEU A 82 -3.02 31.25 13.80
C LEU A 82 -4.04 30.30 14.45
N LEU A 83 -4.24 30.41 15.76
CA LEU A 83 -5.12 29.50 16.51
C LEU A 83 -6.58 29.54 16.02
N LYS A 84 -7.04 30.67 15.49
CA LYS A 84 -8.39 30.78 14.91
C LYS A 84 -8.58 29.90 13.68
N GLU A 85 -7.54 29.76 12.86
CA GLU A 85 -7.59 28.99 11.61
C GLU A 85 -7.29 27.51 11.85
N PHE A 86 -6.32 27.20 12.72
CA PHE A 86 -5.82 25.84 12.97
C PHE A 86 -6.15 25.30 14.36
N GLY A 87 -7.19 25.83 15.00
CA GLY A 87 -7.58 25.45 16.37
C GLY A 87 -8.04 23.99 16.50
N ASP A 88 -8.35 23.34 15.39
CA ASP A 88 -8.66 21.91 15.33
C ASP A 88 -7.42 21.02 15.49
N VAL A 89 -6.22 21.51 15.19
CA VAL A 89 -4.98 20.71 15.27
C VAL A 89 -4.65 20.28 16.72
N PRO A 90 -4.56 21.18 17.72
CA PRO A 90 -4.30 20.75 19.10
C PRO A 90 -5.44 19.91 19.68
N VAL A 91 -6.69 20.15 19.26
CA VAL A 91 -7.84 19.33 19.66
C VAL A 91 -7.69 17.92 19.06
N GLY A 92 -7.42 17.81 17.77
CA GLY A 92 -7.25 16.56 17.04
C GLY A 92 -6.07 15.73 17.54
N LEU A 93 -4.98 16.37 17.97
CA LEU A 93 -3.85 15.68 18.61
C LEU A 93 -4.21 15.10 19.99
N ARG A 94 -5.09 15.77 20.76
CA ARG A 94 -5.55 15.31 22.09
C ARG A 94 -6.61 14.23 22.00
N THR A 95 -7.58 14.39 21.10
CA THR A 95 -8.81 13.60 21.10
C THR A 95 -9.09 12.86 19.80
N GLY A 96 -8.25 13.03 18.79
CA GLY A 96 -8.40 12.44 17.45
C GLY A 96 -9.06 13.39 16.44
N PHE A 97 -8.72 13.25 15.16
CA PHE A 97 -9.31 14.03 14.06
C PHE A 97 -10.65 13.44 13.60
N ARG A 98 -11.59 14.30 13.24
CA ARG A 98 -12.89 13.89 12.69
C ARG A 98 -12.75 13.62 11.19
N LEU A 99 -12.60 12.35 10.81
CA LEU A 99 -12.43 11.93 9.40
C LEU A 99 -13.76 11.83 8.62
N GLY A 100 -14.72 12.71 8.89
CA GLY A 100 -16.00 12.75 8.16
C GLY A 100 -17.08 11.79 8.65
N THR A 101 -16.88 11.07 9.76
CA THR A 101 -17.95 10.29 10.41
C THR A 101 -18.66 11.16 11.46
N SER A 102 -19.96 11.39 11.27
CA SER A 102 -20.78 12.14 12.22
C SER A 102 -21.22 11.33 13.44
N SER A 103 -21.19 9.99 13.33
CA SER A 103 -21.59 9.06 14.38
C SER A 103 -20.40 8.19 14.83
N PRO A 104 -20.35 7.81 16.12
CA PRO A 104 -19.36 6.85 16.61
C PRO A 104 -19.49 5.50 15.88
N ILE A 105 -18.35 4.83 15.66
CA ILE A 105 -18.34 3.44 15.22
C ILE A 105 -18.81 2.59 16.40
N THR A 106 -19.91 1.85 16.23
CA THR A 106 -20.53 1.06 17.31
C THR A 106 -20.30 -0.44 17.16
N THR A 107 -19.86 -0.90 15.99
CA THR A 107 -19.73 -2.33 15.69
C THR A 107 -18.47 -2.64 14.88
N THR A 108 -17.97 -3.85 15.08
CA THR A 108 -16.80 -4.42 14.39
C THR A 108 -17.24 -5.60 13.55
N TYR A 109 -17.05 -5.49 12.23
CA TYR A 109 -17.24 -6.59 11.29
C TYR A 109 -15.88 -7.18 10.92
N ILE A 110 -15.68 -8.46 11.25
CA ILE A 110 -14.45 -9.19 10.93
C ILE A 110 -14.82 -10.25 9.90
N PRO A 111 -14.49 -10.06 8.61
CA PRO A 111 -14.75 -11.08 7.60
C PRO A 111 -13.87 -12.30 7.83
N ASP A 112 -14.33 -13.45 7.33
CA ASP A 112 -13.52 -14.67 7.35
C ASP A 112 -12.23 -14.48 6.54
N ASN A 113 -11.16 -15.10 7.02
CA ASN A 113 -9.88 -15.09 6.31
C ASN A 113 -10.03 -15.77 4.94
N HIS A 114 -9.31 -15.25 3.94
CA HIS A 114 -9.27 -15.87 2.61
C HIS A 114 -8.75 -17.32 2.68
N LEU A 115 -9.22 -18.20 1.78
CA LEU A 115 -8.88 -19.63 1.77
C LEU A 115 -7.37 -19.90 1.75
N SER A 116 -6.58 -19.04 1.10
CA SER A 116 -5.12 -19.16 1.09
C SER A 116 -4.51 -19.05 2.49
N ALA A 117 -5.06 -18.25 3.39
CA ALA A 117 -4.60 -18.18 4.78
C ALA A 117 -4.92 -19.47 5.56
N LEU A 118 -6.00 -20.15 5.21
CA LEU A 118 -6.40 -21.42 5.83
C LEU A 118 -5.60 -22.62 5.30
N SER A 119 -4.97 -22.48 4.13
CA SER A 119 -4.22 -23.58 3.50
C SER A 119 -2.94 -23.98 4.24
N HIS A 120 -2.30 -23.04 4.96
CA HIS A 120 -1.04 -23.27 5.67
C HIS A 120 -1.03 -22.63 7.07
N PRO A 121 -1.90 -23.08 8.00
CA PRO A 121 -2.07 -22.44 9.31
C PRO A 121 -0.77 -22.45 10.12
N ASN A 122 0.07 -23.48 9.95
CA ASN A 122 1.33 -23.63 10.66
C ASN A 122 2.34 -22.51 10.32
N ILE A 123 2.36 -22.04 9.07
CA ILE A 123 3.24 -20.94 8.65
C ILE A 123 2.84 -19.65 9.36
N ILE A 124 1.52 -19.37 9.42
CA ILE A 124 0.98 -18.19 10.09
C ILE A 124 1.26 -18.23 11.59
N LEU A 125 1.00 -19.37 12.24
CA LEU A 125 1.28 -19.56 13.67
C LEU A 125 2.77 -19.41 13.98
N ASN A 126 3.65 -19.97 13.15
CA ASN A 126 5.09 -19.83 13.34
C ASN A 126 5.55 -18.38 13.19
N HIS A 127 5.01 -17.65 12.22
CA HIS A 127 5.27 -16.22 12.07
C HIS A 127 4.80 -15.42 13.29
N ILE A 128 3.55 -15.62 13.73
CA ILE A 128 3.00 -14.97 14.94
C ILE A 128 3.89 -15.23 16.16
N ASN A 129 4.30 -16.48 16.38
CA ASN A 129 5.17 -16.84 17.50
C ASN A 129 6.55 -16.20 17.39
N THR A 130 7.12 -16.10 16.18
CA THR A 130 8.39 -15.40 15.95
C THR A 130 8.29 -13.93 16.34
N GLU A 131 7.21 -13.26 15.95
CA GLU A 131 6.96 -11.86 16.28
C GLU A 131 6.71 -11.64 17.78
N LEU A 132 5.99 -12.55 18.45
CA LEU A 132 5.78 -12.52 19.90
C LEU A 132 7.08 -12.73 20.67
N ASN A 133 7.89 -13.72 20.29
CA ASN A 133 9.19 -14.00 20.91
C ASN A 133 10.18 -12.85 20.74
N ALA A 134 10.08 -12.12 19.62
CA ALA A 134 10.86 -10.92 19.38
C ALA A 134 10.32 -9.67 20.11
N GLY A 135 9.20 -9.79 20.84
CA GLY A 135 8.54 -8.66 21.52
C GLY A 135 8.00 -7.61 20.56
N ARG A 136 7.76 -7.98 19.30
CA ARG A 136 7.23 -7.08 18.26
C ARG A 136 5.70 -7.07 18.25
N TYR A 137 5.07 -8.19 18.59
CA TYR A 137 3.63 -8.28 18.77
C TYR A 137 3.23 -8.18 20.24
N SER A 138 2.07 -7.58 20.47
CA SER A 138 1.37 -7.60 21.76
C SER A 138 0.18 -8.55 21.66
N GLY A 139 -0.12 -9.26 22.73
CA GLY A 139 -1.22 -10.24 22.77
C GLY A 139 -0.72 -11.68 22.94
N PRO A 140 -1.49 -12.69 22.48
CA PRO A 140 -2.74 -12.59 21.72
C PRO A 140 -3.90 -12.03 22.55
N PHE A 141 -4.82 -11.30 21.90
CA PHE A 141 -6.02 -10.75 22.53
C PHE A 141 -7.27 -11.49 22.04
N SER A 142 -8.22 -11.73 22.94
CA SER A 142 -9.57 -12.08 22.53
C SER A 142 -10.28 -10.86 21.92
N LYS A 143 -11.29 -11.09 21.08
CA LYS A 143 -12.11 -10.02 20.49
C LYS A 143 -12.67 -9.08 21.58
N SER A 144 -13.21 -9.63 22.67
CA SER A 144 -13.76 -8.85 23.78
C SER A 144 -12.69 -8.01 24.49
N THR A 145 -11.51 -8.59 24.71
CA THR A 145 -10.39 -7.86 25.33
C THR A 145 -9.98 -6.69 24.46
N LEU A 146 -9.85 -6.91 23.15
CA LEU A 146 -9.43 -5.86 22.23
C LEU A 146 -10.50 -4.75 22.11
N ILE A 147 -11.79 -5.11 21.99
CA ILE A 147 -12.88 -4.12 21.99
C ILE A 147 -12.89 -3.29 23.28
N ASN A 148 -12.73 -3.92 24.45
CA ASN A 148 -12.64 -3.19 25.72
C ASN A 148 -11.40 -2.29 25.80
N LEU A 149 -10.32 -2.66 25.09
CA LEU A 149 -9.06 -1.95 25.13
C LEU A 149 -9.03 -0.74 24.19
N ILE A 150 -9.46 -0.91 22.94
CA ILE A 150 -9.33 0.10 21.86
C ILE A 150 -10.67 0.57 21.28
N GLY A 151 -11.80 0.02 21.73
CA GLY A 151 -13.11 0.26 21.14
C GLY A 151 -13.39 -0.62 19.91
N PRO A 152 -14.51 -0.38 19.20
CA PRO A 152 -14.78 -1.03 17.93
C PRO A 152 -13.69 -0.72 16.88
N PHE A 153 -13.22 -1.76 16.20
CA PHE A 153 -12.25 -1.74 15.10
C PHE A 153 -12.75 -2.47 13.86
#